data_AF-A0AAD9WIW4-F1
#
_entry.id   AF-A0AAD9WIW4-F1
#
_cell.length_a   1.000
_cell.length_b   1.000
_cell.length_c   1.000
_cell.angle_alpha   90.00
_cell.angle_beta   90.00
_cell.angle_gamma   90.00
#
_symmetry.space_group_name_H-M   'P 1'
#
loop_
_entity.id
_entity.type
_entity.pdbx_description
1 polymer ?
#
loop_
_entity_poly.entity_id
_entity_poly.type
_entity_poly.pdbx_seq_one_letter_code
_entity_poly.pdbx_strand_id
1 'polypeptide(L)'
;MASPANPKSHFHARSVSLPSKPNPLISQAEDYLRRIRSSEAATTSSFSSVSVMIHGLADFYDSVDDLLLLPHTQQAFIQEGRNEVLERSLSLLDICSTGKDVVAQTKETVQKLQSTLRRRWGDELALRNEVGAYLASRKKAKKTIQNYLKNLKIKLTISSSDQSVATIVSMLREAEGVALKTIVSLLTLVRGKLVSCSFFSKWMHSNQVAANERASNRELEIVDAAVDALLSHKNGKASNIRMEHVQQVMEELESYIQDIEEEMERLIRRLIKTQVSLLNILNH
;
A
#
# COMPACT_ATOMS: atom_id res chain seq x y z
N MET A 1 75.95 46.33 17.35
CA MET A 1 75.25 45.32 16.53
C MET A 1 74.25 44.61 17.43
N ALA A 2 72.96 44.89 17.28
CA ALA A 2 71.89 44.25 18.05
C ALA A 2 70.92 43.60 17.07
N SER A 3 70.76 42.28 17.18
CA SER A 3 69.81 41.50 16.36
C SER A 3 68.39 41.64 16.92
N PRO A 4 67.34 41.75 16.08
CA PRO A 4 65.98 41.78 16.58
C PRO A 4 65.46 40.37 16.85
N ALA A 5 64.75 40.21 17.97
CA ALA A 5 64.09 38.98 18.38
C ALA A 5 62.87 38.69 17.50
N ASN A 6 62.77 37.46 17.03
CA ASN A 6 61.67 36.96 16.20
C ASN A 6 60.45 36.61 17.08
N PRO A 7 59.25 37.18 16.86
CA PRO A 7 58.06 36.79 17.61
C PRO A 7 57.54 35.44 17.09
N LYS A 8 57.58 34.42 17.94
CA LYS A 8 56.94 33.12 17.65
C LYS A 8 55.43 33.30 17.62
N SER A 9 54.84 33.28 16.42
CA SER A 9 53.39 33.20 16.27
C SER A 9 52.92 31.81 16.67
N HIS A 10 52.22 31.71 17.80
CA HIS A 10 51.48 30.52 18.16
C HIS A 10 50.26 30.39 17.24
N PHE A 11 50.40 29.65 16.15
CA PHE A 11 49.26 29.23 15.36
C PHE A 11 48.47 28.18 16.14
N HIS A 12 47.28 28.55 16.63
CA HIS A 12 46.27 27.57 17.00
C HIS A 12 45.79 26.87 15.74
N ALA A 13 46.29 25.66 15.48
CA ALA A 13 45.67 24.75 14.53
C ALA A 13 44.25 24.44 15.02
N ARG A 14 43.25 25.14 14.46
CA ARG A 14 41.85 24.75 14.62
C ARG A 14 41.68 23.41 13.91
N SER A 15 41.46 22.36 14.68
CA SER A 15 41.11 21.04 14.16
C SER A 15 39.89 21.18 13.25
N VAL A 16 40.08 20.91 11.97
CA VAL A 16 38.99 20.85 11.01
C VAL A 16 38.30 19.52 11.29
N SER A 17 37.18 19.55 12.00
CA SER A 17 36.35 18.36 12.20
C SER A 17 35.91 17.86 10.81
N LEU A 18 36.47 16.73 10.39
CA LEU A 18 35.98 16.00 9.22
C LEU A 18 34.48 15.75 9.42
N PRO A 19 33.65 15.87 8.37
CA PRO A 19 32.24 15.55 8.49
C PRO A 19 32.10 14.15 9.06
N SER A 20 31.30 14.02 10.13
CA SER A 20 31.03 12.74 10.77
C SER A 20 30.51 11.75 9.73
N LYS A 21 31.10 10.55 9.69
CA LYS A 21 30.62 9.49 8.81
C LYS A 21 29.16 9.20 9.18
N PRO A 22 28.23 9.17 8.21
CA PRO A 22 26.83 8.89 8.51
C PRO A 22 26.71 7.50 9.15
N ASN A 23 25.82 7.38 10.13
CA ASN A 23 25.59 6.13 10.83
C ASN A 23 25.08 5.08 9.83
N PRO A 24 25.71 3.89 9.72
CA PRO A 24 25.34 2.87 8.73
C PRO A 24 23.85 2.48 8.80
N LEU A 25 23.24 2.51 9.99
CA LEU A 25 21.81 2.22 10.16
C LEU A 25 20.92 3.31 9.56
N ILE A 26 21.31 4.59 9.67
CA ILE A 26 20.56 5.71 9.09
C ILE A 26 20.65 5.64 7.57
N SER A 27 21.84 5.38 7.03
CA SER A 27 22.03 5.19 5.59
C SER A 27 21.21 4.03 5.04
N GLN A 28 21.08 2.93 5.79
CA GLN A 28 20.24 1.79 5.40
C GLN A 28 18.75 2.17 5.33
N ALA A 29 18.22 2.88 6.33
CA ALA A 29 16.83 3.33 6.31
C ALA A 29 16.57 4.34 5.18
N GLU A 30 17.53 5.23 4.89
CA GLU A 30 17.46 6.15 3.75
C GLU A 30 17.45 5.40 2.41
N ASP A 31 18.22 4.32 2.31
CA ASP A 31 18.23 3.45 1.13
C ASP A 31 16.88 2.80 0.88
N TYR A 32 16.21 2.29 1.93
CA TYR A 32 14.86 1.75 1.83
C TYR A 32 13.86 2.81 1.36
N LEU A 33 13.84 3.99 1.98
CA LEU A 33 12.97 5.10 1.53
C LEU A 33 13.24 5.50 0.07
N ARG A 34 14.51 5.54 -0.34
CA ARG A 34 14.87 5.86 -1.73
C ARG A 34 14.31 4.83 -2.72
N ARG A 35 14.40 3.53 -2.40
CA ARG A 35 13.82 2.46 -3.23
C ARG A 35 12.31 2.56 -3.31
N ILE A 36 11.66 2.88 -2.19
CA ILE A 36 10.21 3.11 -2.12
C ILE A 36 9.83 4.28 -3.04
N ARG A 37 10.54 5.42 -2.98
CA ARG A 37 10.29 6.57 -3.88
C ARG A 37 10.45 6.21 -5.36
N SER A 38 11.50 5.48 -5.70
CA SER A 38 11.73 5.03 -7.09
C SER A 38 10.58 4.15 -7.58
N SER A 39 10.03 3.31 -6.70
CA SER A 39 8.90 2.44 -6.99
C SER A 39 7.57 3.23 -7.07
N GLU A 40 7.38 4.27 -6.25
CA GLU A 40 6.22 5.17 -6.31
C GLU A 40 6.16 5.92 -7.65
N ALA A 41 7.30 6.38 -8.16
CA ALA A 41 7.39 7.07 -9.44
C ALA A 41 7.08 6.14 -10.64
N ALA A 42 7.35 4.85 -10.48
CA ALA A 42 7.07 3.81 -11.47
C ALA A 42 5.61 3.31 -11.35
N THR A 43 4.65 4.17 -11.74
CA THR A 43 3.23 3.84 -11.99
C THR A 43 2.53 2.94 -10.93
N THR A 44 1.92 3.56 -9.92
CA THR A 44 1.20 2.92 -8.78
C THR A 44 -0.14 2.24 -9.12
N SER A 45 -0.32 1.79 -10.36
CA SER A 45 -1.64 1.41 -10.84
C SER A 45 -1.94 -0.09 -10.80
N SER A 46 -1.07 -0.98 -10.31
CA SER A 46 -1.29 -2.44 -10.28
C SER A 46 -1.17 -3.04 -8.87
N PHE A 47 -1.79 -4.21 -8.66
CA PHE A 47 -1.66 -4.96 -7.41
C PHE A 47 -0.20 -5.35 -7.12
N SER A 48 0.56 -5.78 -8.13
CA SER A 48 1.99 -6.08 -8.00
C SER A 48 2.83 -4.87 -7.57
N SER A 49 2.60 -3.70 -8.16
CA SER A 49 3.29 -2.46 -7.77
C SER A 49 2.97 -2.09 -6.32
N VAL A 50 1.70 -2.19 -5.92
CA VAL A 50 1.28 -1.99 -4.53
C VAL A 50 1.95 -2.99 -3.58
N SER A 51 2.07 -4.27 -3.97
CA SER A 51 2.76 -5.28 -3.18
C SER A 51 4.24 -4.91 -2.93
N VAL A 52 4.95 -4.46 -3.97
CA VAL A 52 6.34 -3.99 -3.86
C VAL A 52 6.46 -2.78 -2.93
N MET A 53 5.50 -1.86 -2.98
CA MET A 53 5.46 -0.69 -2.09
C MET A 53 5.26 -1.10 -0.63
N ILE A 54 4.33 -2.02 -0.35
CA ILE A 54 4.07 -2.53 1.00
C ILE A 54 5.30 -3.28 1.52
N HIS A 55 5.92 -4.09 0.67
CA HIS A 55 7.15 -4.81 1.00
C HIS A 55 8.29 -3.85 1.39
N GLY A 56 8.54 -2.82 0.58
CA GLY A 56 9.54 -1.82 0.88
C GLY A 56 9.26 -1.06 2.18
N LEU A 57 7.99 -0.77 2.47
CA LEU A 57 7.60 -0.17 3.76
C LEU A 57 7.90 -1.11 4.93
N ALA A 58 7.62 -2.41 4.80
CA ALA A 58 7.92 -3.39 5.84
C ALA A 58 9.44 -3.46 6.11
N ASP A 59 10.27 -3.49 5.06
CA ASP A 59 11.74 -3.42 5.16
C ASP A 59 12.22 -2.14 5.87
N PHE A 60 11.62 -0.99 5.53
CA PHE A 60 11.93 0.27 6.20
C PHE A 60 11.61 0.19 7.70
N TYR A 61 10.40 -0.23 8.08
CA TYR A 61 10.03 -0.34 9.49
C TYR A 61 10.85 -1.39 10.25
N ASP A 62 11.33 -2.43 9.56
CA ASP A 62 12.31 -3.37 10.14
C ASP A 62 13.63 -2.69 10.51
N SER A 63 14.13 -1.79 9.66
CA SER A 63 15.34 -1.03 9.96
C SER A 63 15.15 0.04 11.04
N VAL A 64 13.92 0.53 11.22
CA VAL A 64 13.59 1.53 12.24
C VAL A 64 13.81 0.99 13.64
N ASP A 65 13.50 -0.27 13.91
CA ASP A 65 13.64 -0.84 15.26
C ASP A 65 15.09 -0.75 15.76
N ASP A 66 16.08 -1.01 14.90
CA ASP A 66 17.50 -0.87 15.25
C ASP A 66 17.89 0.60 15.45
N LEU A 67 17.27 1.51 14.70
CA LEU A 67 17.46 2.96 14.86
C LEU A 67 16.90 3.49 16.18
N LEU A 68 15.77 2.93 16.63
CA LEU A 68 15.12 3.29 17.90
C LEU A 68 15.97 2.93 19.12
N LEU A 69 16.90 1.96 19.00
CA LEU A 69 17.83 1.60 20.06
C LEU A 69 18.94 2.64 20.27
N LEU A 70 19.15 3.56 19.32
CA LEU A 70 20.24 4.55 19.41
C LEU A 70 19.85 5.72 20.34
N PRO A 71 20.72 6.11 21.30
CA PRO A 71 20.40 7.16 22.28
C PRO A 71 20.06 8.53 21.67
N HIS A 72 20.73 8.90 20.57
CA HIS A 72 20.46 10.17 19.88
C HIS A 72 19.10 10.18 19.18
N THR A 73 18.66 9.03 18.68
CA THR A 73 17.33 8.86 18.08
C THR A 73 16.24 8.97 19.15
N GLN A 74 16.45 8.36 20.32
CA GLN A 74 15.54 8.46 21.45
C GLN A 74 15.36 9.90 21.92
N GLN A 75 16.47 10.65 22.02
CA GLN A 75 16.44 12.06 22.39
C GLN A 75 15.64 12.93 21.39
N ALA A 76 15.69 12.61 20.10
CA ALA A 76 14.92 13.31 19.08
C ALA A 76 13.41 13.17 19.29
N PHE A 77 12.91 11.96 19.59
CA PHE A 77 11.48 11.75 19.86
C PHE A 77 10.97 12.46 21.11
N ILE A 78 11.83 12.63 22.11
CA ILE A 78 11.49 13.38 23.32
C ILE A 78 11.29 14.87 23.00
N GLN A 79 12.10 15.42 22.08
CA GLN A 79 12.07 16.83 21.69
C GLN A 79 10.93 17.19 20.73
N GLU A 80 10.57 16.29 19.81
CA GLU A 80 9.57 16.55 18.76
C GLU A 80 8.11 16.31 19.15
N GLY A 81 7.85 15.91 20.39
CA GLY A 81 6.49 15.68 20.88
C GLY A 81 6.14 14.19 20.91
N ARG A 82 6.41 13.58 22.07
CA ARG A 82 6.19 12.16 22.39
C ARG A 82 4.83 11.63 21.90
N ASN A 83 3.76 12.39 22.15
CA ASN A 83 2.40 11.97 21.86
C ASN A 83 2.08 11.99 20.35
N GLU A 84 2.66 12.92 19.59
CA GLU A 84 2.32 13.07 18.18
C GLU A 84 2.84 11.88 17.36
N VAL A 85 4.11 11.51 17.52
CA VAL A 85 4.72 10.38 16.80
C VAL A 85 4.00 9.07 17.11
N LEU A 86 3.64 8.86 18.37
CA LEU A 86 2.90 7.67 18.79
C LEU A 86 1.47 7.65 18.24
N GLU A 87 0.75 8.77 18.30
CA GLU A 87 -0.61 8.90 17.75
C GLU A 87 -0.63 8.67 16.24
N ARG A 88 0.37 9.19 15.52
CA ARG A 88 0.53 8.98 14.07
C ARG A 88 0.83 7.52 13.74
N SER A 89 1.74 6.88 14.48
CA SER A 89 2.07 5.46 14.33
C SER A 89 0.84 4.56 14.58
N LEU A 90 0.10 4.82 15.65
CA LEU A 90 -1.18 4.16 15.96
C LEU A 90 -2.18 4.31 14.82
N SER A 91 -2.37 5.56 14.38
CA SER A 91 -3.34 5.85 13.34
C SER A 91 -2.92 5.27 11.98
N LEU A 92 -1.63 5.06 11.72
CA LEU A 92 -1.14 4.34 10.55
C LEU A 92 -1.46 2.84 10.65
N LEU A 93 -1.21 2.23 11.81
CA LEU A 93 -1.53 0.83 12.09
C LEU A 93 -3.02 0.54 11.89
N ASP A 94 -3.90 1.41 12.37
CA ASP A 94 -5.36 1.28 12.18
C ASP A 94 -5.74 1.30 10.70
N ILE A 95 -5.09 2.16 9.91
CA ILE A 95 -5.34 2.29 8.48
C ILE A 95 -4.86 1.06 7.72
N CYS A 96 -3.66 0.57 8.02
CA CYS A 96 -3.14 -0.66 7.45
C CYS A 96 -4.04 -1.85 7.81
N SER A 97 -4.48 -1.96 9.06
CA SER A 97 -5.39 -3.02 9.52
C SER A 97 -6.72 -2.99 8.77
N THR A 98 -7.33 -1.81 8.69
CA THR A 98 -8.58 -1.62 7.93
C THR A 98 -8.41 -1.97 6.45
N GLY A 99 -7.28 -1.57 5.84
CA GLY A 99 -6.97 -1.91 4.45
C GLY A 99 -6.87 -3.42 4.25
N LYS A 100 -6.23 -4.14 5.18
CA LYS A 100 -6.08 -5.60 5.13
C LYS A 100 -7.45 -6.28 5.24
N ASP A 101 -8.30 -5.82 6.14
CA ASP A 101 -9.65 -6.38 6.33
C ASP A 101 -10.49 -6.28 5.04
N VAL A 102 -10.37 -5.16 4.31
CA VAL A 102 -11.03 -4.98 3.01
C VAL A 102 -10.49 -5.94 1.94
N VAL A 103 -9.17 -6.17 1.92
CA VAL A 103 -8.53 -7.14 1.02
C VAL A 103 -9.01 -8.55 1.34
N ALA A 104 -8.97 -8.95 2.62
CA ALA A 104 -9.42 -10.25 3.10
C ALA A 104 -10.91 -10.50 2.79
N GLN A 105 -11.77 -9.50 2.98
CA GLN A 105 -13.18 -9.60 2.61
C GLN A 105 -13.36 -9.80 1.09
N THR A 106 -12.58 -9.11 0.27
CA THR A 106 -12.64 -9.27 -1.19
C THR A 106 -12.23 -10.67 -1.60
N LYS A 107 -11.15 -11.18 -1.01
CA LYS A 107 -10.68 -12.56 -1.20
C LYS A 107 -11.76 -13.59 -0.86
N GLU A 108 -12.39 -13.47 0.31
CA GLU A 108 -13.45 -14.39 0.76
C GLU A 108 -14.60 -14.43 -0.25
N THR A 109 -15.01 -13.26 -0.77
CA THR A 109 -16.09 -13.19 -1.76
C THR A 109 -15.72 -13.83 -3.10
N VAL A 110 -14.48 -13.67 -3.55
CA VAL A 110 -13.94 -14.30 -4.76
C VAL A 110 -13.89 -15.82 -4.58
N GLN A 111 -13.28 -16.29 -3.49
CA GLN A 111 -13.16 -17.72 -3.16
C GLN A 111 -14.51 -18.42 -3.04
N LYS A 112 -15.49 -17.78 -2.40
CA LYS A 112 -16.84 -18.34 -2.25
C LYS A 112 -17.53 -18.53 -3.59
N LEU A 113 -17.45 -17.53 -4.47
CA LEU A 113 -18.01 -17.62 -5.82
C LEU A 113 -17.28 -18.72 -6.61
N GLN A 114 -15.95 -18.70 -6.66
CA GLN A 114 -15.13 -19.68 -7.38
C GLN A 114 -15.38 -21.11 -6.89
N SER A 115 -15.49 -21.33 -5.58
CA SER A 115 -15.86 -22.64 -5.02
C SER A 115 -17.24 -23.10 -5.49
N THR A 116 -18.19 -22.18 -5.67
CA THR A 116 -19.53 -22.51 -6.15
C THR A 116 -19.51 -22.83 -7.64
N LEU A 117 -18.77 -22.05 -8.44
CA LEU A 117 -18.54 -22.30 -9.86
C LEU A 117 -17.93 -23.69 -10.09
N ARG A 118 -16.99 -24.12 -9.24
CA ARG A 118 -16.36 -25.45 -9.33
C ARG A 118 -17.27 -26.61 -8.91
N ARG A 119 -18.10 -26.42 -7.87
CA ARG A 119 -18.88 -27.52 -7.25
C ARG A 119 -20.29 -27.71 -7.80
N ARG A 120 -20.95 -26.63 -8.22
CA ARG A 120 -22.39 -26.63 -8.57
C ARG A 120 -22.65 -26.18 -10.01
N TRP A 121 -21.68 -26.40 -10.88
CA TRP A 121 -21.85 -26.11 -12.30
C TRP A 121 -23.00 -26.94 -12.87
N GLY A 122 -23.98 -26.25 -13.48
CA GLY A 122 -25.21 -26.86 -14.02
C GLY A 122 -26.46 -26.66 -13.17
N ASP A 123 -26.34 -26.27 -11.89
CA ASP A 123 -27.45 -25.77 -11.10
C ASP A 123 -27.63 -24.27 -11.36
N GLU A 124 -28.46 -23.95 -12.34
CA GLU A 124 -28.71 -22.58 -12.80
C GLU A 124 -29.25 -21.68 -11.69
N LEU A 125 -30.10 -22.23 -10.80
CA LEU A 125 -30.67 -21.48 -9.69
C LEU A 125 -29.60 -21.16 -8.63
N ALA A 126 -28.81 -22.15 -8.23
CA ALA A 126 -27.72 -21.93 -7.26
C ALA A 126 -26.65 -20.98 -7.81
N LEU A 127 -26.30 -21.11 -9.10
CA LEU A 127 -25.35 -20.23 -9.77
C LEU A 127 -25.85 -18.78 -9.77
N ARG A 128 -27.10 -18.56 -10.19
CA ARG A 128 -27.71 -17.23 -10.23
C ARG A 128 -27.75 -16.57 -8.85
N ASN A 129 -28.05 -17.34 -7.81
CA ASN A 129 -28.08 -16.86 -6.44
C ASN A 129 -26.69 -16.44 -5.94
N GLU A 130 -25.65 -17.25 -6.20
CA GLU A 130 -24.30 -16.93 -5.75
C GLU A 130 -23.67 -15.78 -6.54
N VAL A 131 -23.88 -15.72 -7.85
CA VAL A 131 -23.47 -14.58 -8.68
C VAL A 131 -24.15 -13.29 -8.21
N GLY A 132 -25.46 -13.35 -7.93
CA GLY A 132 -26.19 -12.23 -7.34
C GLY A 132 -25.64 -11.79 -5.98
N ALA A 133 -25.30 -12.74 -5.11
CA ALA A 133 -24.69 -12.48 -3.82
C ALA A 133 -23.30 -11.82 -3.94
N TYR A 134 -22.46 -12.31 -4.86
CA TYR A 134 -21.17 -11.71 -5.19
C TYR A 134 -21.32 -10.25 -5.63
N LEU A 135 -22.16 -9.98 -6.64
CA LEU A 135 -22.37 -8.63 -7.17
C LEU A 135 -22.93 -7.66 -6.12
N ALA A 136 -23.85 -8.14 -5.27
CA ALA A 136 -24.38 -7.37 -4.16
C ALA A 136 -23.28 -7.04 -3.12
N SER A 137 -22.45 -8.02 -2.77
CA SER A 137 -21.30 -7.84 -1.88
C SER A 137 -20.31 -6.83 -2.44
N ARG A 138 -19.92 -6.98 -3.72
CA ARG A 138 -19.05 -6.05 -4.45
C ARG A 138 -19.59 -4.62 -4.45
N LYS A 139 -20.90 -4.45 -4.68
CA LYS A 139 -21.56 -3.13 -4.63
C LYS A 139 -21.49 -2.51 -3.23
N LYS A 140 -21.66 -3.31 -2.17
CA LYS A 140 -21.54 -2.87 -0.77
C LYS A 140 -20.08 -2.50 -0.42
N ALA A 141 -19.12 -3.33 -0.81
CA ALA A 141 -17.69 -3.07 -0.63
C ALA A 141 -17.28 -1.77 -1.32
N LYS A 142 -17.67 -1.57 -2.59
CA LYS A 142 -17.38 -0.35 -3.36
C LYS A 142 -17.84 0.93 -2.65
N LYS A 143 -19.04 0.92 -2.06
CA LYS A 143 -19.58 2.06 -1.29
C LYS A 143 -18.79 2.31 -0.01
N THR A 144 -18.50 1.25 0.74
CA THR A 144 -17.76 1.32 2.01
C THR A 144 -16.36 1.88 1.78
N ILE A 145 -15.65 1.33 0.79
CA ILE A 145 -14.33 1.80 0.37
C ILE A 145 -14.37 3.27 -0.05
N GLN A 146 -15.39 3.68 -0.82
CA GLN A 146 -15.51 5.07 -1.24
C GLN A 146 -15.64 6.04 -0.05
N ASN A 147 -16.42 5.68 0.97
CA ASN A 147 -16.53 6.50 2.17
C ASN A 147 -15.20 6.57 2.93
N TYR A 148 -14.53 5.43 3.09
CA TYR A 148 -13.24 5.38 3.75
C TYR A 148 -12.16 6.19 3.03
N LEU A 149 -12.11 6.12 1.69
CA LEU A 149 -11.20 6.91 0.85
C LEU A 149 -11.42 8.43 1.01
N LYS A 150 -12.66 8.89 1.25
CA LYS A 150 -12.91 10.31 1.53
C LYS A 150 -12.24 10.76 2.82
N ASN A 151 -12.35 9.94 3.88
CA ASN A 151 -11.74 10.22 5.16
C ASN A 151 -10.21 10.19 5.09
N LEU A 152 -9.65 9.21 4.38
CA LEU A 152 -8.19 9.11 4.18
C LEU A 152 -7.60 10.31 3.42
N LYS A 153 -8.30 10.83 2.41
CA LYS A 153 -7.84 12.01 1.67
C LYS A 153 -7.69 13.23 2.57
N ILE A 154 -8.63 13.43 3.49
CA ILE A 154 -8.56 14.51 4.49
C ILE A 154 -7.30 14.32 5.36
N LYS A 155 -7.06 13.09 5.84
CA LYS A 155 -5.87 12.77 6.65
C LYS A 155 -4.56 13.00 5.90
N LEU A 156 -4.48 12.64 4.62
CA LEU A 156 -3.29 12.86 3.79
C LEU A 156 -2.95 14.36 3.67
N THR A 157 -3.96 15.23 3.55
CA THR A 157 -3.77 16.69 3.50
C THR A 157 -3.26 17.26 4.83
N ILE A 158 -3.72 16.73 5.96
CA ILE A 158 -3.25 17.16 7.29
C ILE A 158 -1.81 16.70 7.53
N SER A 159 -1.45 15.51 7.04
CA SER A 159 -0.12 14.94 7.24
C SER A 159 1.02 15.71 6.54
N SER A 160 0.74 16.52 5.53
CA SER A 160 1.77 17.17 4.69
C SER A 160 2.25 18.54 5.19
N SER A 161 1.71 19.08 6.28
CA SER A 161 1.94 20.48 6.66
C SER A 161 3.07 20.72 7.69
N ASP A 162 3.71 19.67 8.20
CA ASP A 162 4.61 19.79 9.35
C ASP A 162 6.05 19.35 9.02
N GLN A 163 7.00 20.24 9.25
CA GLN A 163 8.41 20.04 8.96
C GLN A 163 9.15 19.65 10.24
N SER A 164 9.48 18.37 10.34
CA SER A 164 10.32 17.82 11.41
C SER A 164 11.78 18.23 11.24
N VAL A 165 12.45 18.50 12.36
CA VAL A 165 13.88 18.89 12.43
C VAL A 165 14.76 17.64 12.60
N ALA A 166 14.24 16.55 13.19
CA ALA A 166 15.00 15.32 13.35
C ALA A 166 14.92 14.41 12.12
N THR A 167 16.09 13.89 11.68
CA THR A 167 16.21 12.99 10.54
C THR A 167 15.30 11.76 10.68
N ILE A 168 15.27 11.10 11.83
CA ILE A 168 14.44 9.89 12.02
C ILE A 168 12.93 10.18 11.95
N VAL A 169 12.48 11.29 12.54
CA VAL A 169 11.05 11.64 12.56
C VAL A 169 10.60 12.08 11.18
N SER A 170 11.42 12.85 10.46
CA SER A 170 11.14 13.15 9.04
C SER A 170 11.05 11.88 8.18
N MET A 171 11.93 10.89 8.39
CA MET A 171 11.87 9.59 7.71
C MET A 171 10.60 8.80 8.03
N LEU A 172 10.18 8.77 9.29
CA LEU A 172 8.92 8.13 9.70
C LEU A 172 7.69 8.83 9.12
N ARG A 173 7.68 10.16 9.09
CA ARG A 173 6.61 10.95 8.46
C ARG A 173 6.54 10.72 6.95
N GLU A 174 7.70 10.60 6.31
CA GLU A 174 7.78 10.26 4.89
C GLU A 174 7.21 8.85 4.62
N ALA A 175 7.64 7.86 5.40
CA ALA A 175 7.14 6.49 5.31
C ALA A 175 5.62 6.41 5.56
N GLU A 176 5.10 7.15 6.53
CA GLU A 176 3.66 7.27 6.78
C GLU A 176 2.94 7.84 5.55
N GLY A 177 3.45 8.92 4.96
CA GLY A 177 2.88 9.52 3.76
C GLY A 177 2.84 8.53 2.59
N VAL A 178 3.90 7.75 2.40
CA VAL A 178 3.94 6.71 1.37
C VAL A 178 2.96 5.56 1.69
N ALA A 179 2.90 5.11 2.93
CA ALA A 179 1.97 4.07 3.36
C ALA A 179 0.50 4.50 3.12
N LEU A 180 0.15 5.74 3.47
CA LEU A 180 -1.18 6.29 3.21
C LEU A 180 -1.52 6.27 1.71
N LYS A 181 -0.62 6.76 0.85
CA LYS A 181 -0.81 6.71 -0.59
C LYS A 181 -0.95 5.29 -1.12
N THR A 182 -0.14 4.37 -0.60
CA THR A 182 -0.15 2.95 -0.99
C THR A 182 -1.48 2.30 -0.62
N ILE A 183 -2.00 2.54 0.59
CA ILE A 183 -3.33 2.06 1.02
C ILE A 183 -4.45 2.70 0.17
N VAL A 184 -4.36 4.00 -0.15
CA VAL A 184 -5.32 4.65 -1.05
C VAL A 184 -5.32 4.00 -2.45
N SER A 185 -4.14 3.70 -2.99
CA SER A 185 -4.01 3.01 -4.29
C SER A 185 -4.58 1.60 -4.22
N LEU A 186 -4.21 0.83 -3.20
CA LEU A 186 -4.74 -0.52 -2.95
C LEU A 186 -6.26 -0.53 -2.91
N LEU A 187 -6.85 0.31 -2.07
CA LEU A 187 -8.29 0.41 -1.94
C LEU A 187 -8.97 0.88 -3.23
N THR A 188 -8.29 1.71 -4.03
CA THR A 188 -8.79 2.09 -5.35
C THR A 188 -8.83 0.91 -6.31
N LEU A 189 -7.83 0.02 -6.28
CA LEU A 189 -7.79 -1.23 -7.05
C LEU A 189 -8.87 -2.21 -6.59
N VAL A 190 -8.98 -2.45 -5.28
CA VAL A 190 -10.01 -3.34 -4.68
C VAL A 190 -11.42 -2.79 -4.88
N ARG A 191 -11.58 -1.48 -5.00
CA ARG A 191 -12.85 -0.90 -5.41
C ARG A 191 -13.17 -1.27 -6.85
N GLY A 192 -12.19 -1.20 -7.76
CA GLY A 192 -12.43 -1.10 -9.19
C GLY A 192 -13.12 0.24 -9.52
N LYS A 193 -12.75 0.90 -10.61
CA LYS A 193 -13.54 2.06 -11.06
C LYS A 193 -14.93 1.55 -11.48
N LEU A 194 -15.95 2.23 -10.98
CA LEU A 194 -17.23 2.24 -11.67
C LEU A 194 -16.98 3.01 -12.97
N VAL A 195 -16.73 2.32 -14.09
CA VAL A 195 -17.23 2.88 -15.35
C VAL A 195 -18.73 2.97 -15.11
N SER A 196 -19.28 4.17 -15.07
CA SER A 196 -20.73 4.32 -15.15
C SER A 196 -21.15 3.58 -16.41
N CYS A 197 -21.82 2.43 -16.28
CA CYS A 197 -22.45 1.76 -17.40
C CYS A 197 -23.62 2.63 -17.87
N SER A 198 -23.30 3.68 -18.61
CA SER A 198 -24.17 4.26 -19.62
C SER A 198 -23.90 3.60 -20.99
N PHE A 199 -23.54 2.31 -20.99
CA PHE A 199 -23.24 1.54 -22.19
C PHE A 199 -24.10 0.27 -22.25
N PHE A 200 -25.42 0.46 -22.28
CA PHE A 200 -26.38 -0.58 -22.64
C PHE A 200 -26.68 -0.62 -24.15
N SER A 201 -25.76 -0.21 -25.03
CA SER A 201 -26.13 -0.13 -26.46
C SER A 201 -25.09 -0.48 -27.53
N LYS A 202 -23.88 -0.97 -27.23
CA LYS A 202 -22.91 -1.27 -28.31
C LYS A 202 -21.97 -2.44 -28.03
N TRP A 203 -22.52 -3.62 -27.77
CA TRP A 203 -21.76 -4.86 -27.97
C TRP A 203 -22.43 -5.76 -29.00
N MET A 204 -22.53 -5.22 -30.22
CA MET A 204 -22.51 -6.00 -31.44
C MET A 204 -21.72 -5.19 -32.47
N HIS A 205 -20.72 -5.84 -33.08
CA HIS A 205 -19.95 -5.43 -34.26
C HIS A 205 -18.60 -4.70 -34.08
N SER A 206 -17.56 -5.48 -34.41
CA SER A 206 -16.49 -5.16 -35.38
C SER A 206 -15.07 -4.89 -34.86
N ASN A 207 -14.14 -5.52 -35.58
CA ASN A 207 -12.71 -5.63 -35.41
C ASN A 207 -11.94 -4.30 -35.59
N GLN A 208 -10.71 -4.33 -35.04
CA GLN A 208 -9.47 -3.79 -35.60
C GLN A 208 -8.97 -2.40 -35.14
N VAL A 209 -7.96 -2.47 -34.26
CA VAL A 209 -6.68 -1.72 -34.22
C VAL A 209 -6.72 -0.19 -34.15
N ALA A 210 -6.36 0.33 -32.97
CA ALA A 210 -5.49 1.51 -32.84
C ALA A 210 -4.78 1.52 -31.47
N ALA A 211 -3.45 1.43 -31.54
CA ALA A 211 -2.43 2.07 -30.69
C ALA A 211 -2.46 1.88 -29.15
N ASN A 212 -1.38 1.26 -28.67
CA ASN A 212 -0.86 1.26 -27.30
C ASN A 212 -1.01 2.63 -26.60
N GLU A 213 -1.84 2.69 -25.57
CA GLU A 213 -1.52 3.39 -24.32
C GLU A 213 -2.51 2.96 -23.21
N ARG A 214 -1.95 2.45 -22.11
CA ARG A 214 -2.59 2.09 -20.83
C ARG A 214 -3.43 0.81 -20.84
N ALA A 215 -2.74 -0.33 -20.72
CA ALA A 215 -3.21 -1.43 -19.89
C ALA A 215 -3.39 -0.91 -18.45
N SER A 216 -4.51 -0.23 -18.19
CA SER A 216 -4.88 0.18 -16.84
C SER A 216 -5.50 -1.04 -16.17
N ASN A 217 -4.80 -1.53 -15.15
CA ASN A 217 -5.20 -2.60 -14.26
C ASN A 217 -6.63 -2.38 -13.74
N ARG A 218 -7.47 -3.35 -14.08
CA ARG A 218 -8.92 -3.40 -13.95
C ARG A 218 -9.34 -4.84 -13.65
N GLU A 219 -8.46 -5.62 -13.02
CA GLU A 219 -8.61 -7.06 -12.81
C GLU A 219 -9.97 -7.37 -12.17
N LEU A 220 -10.32 -6.60 -11.14
CA LEU A 220 -11.58 -6.76 -10.43
C LEU A 220 -12.81 -6.23 -11.21
N GLU A 221 -12.63 -5.25 -12.12
CA GLU A 221 -13.70 -4.85 -13.06
C GLU A 221 -13.93 -5.92 -14.14
N ILE A 222 -12.85 -6.55 -14.63
CA ILE A 222 -12.91 -7.64 -15.59
C ILE A 222 -13.62 -8.83 -14.96
N VAL A 223 -13.28 -9.20 -13.73
CA VAL A 223 -14.01 -10.24 -12.97
C VAL A 223 -15.47 -9.84 -12.78
N ASP A 224 -15.76 -8.63 -12.31
CA ASP A 224 -17.15 -8.17 -12.09
C ASP A 224 -17.98 -8.27 -13.40
N ALA A 225 -17.42 -7.86 -14.55
CA ALA A 225 -18.09 -7.93 -15.85
C ALA A 225 -18.23 -9.36 -16.38
N ALA A 226 -17.20 -10.19 -16.23
CA ALA A 226 -17.23 -11.58 -16.66
C ALA A 226 -18.24 -12.40 -15.84
N VAL A 227 -18.32 -12.12 -14.54
CA VAL A 227 -19.31 -12.72 -13.62
C VAL A 227 -20.74 -12.26 -13.96
N ASP A 228 -20.96 -10.99 -14.25
CA ASP A 228 -22.28 -10.48 -14.68
C ASP A 228 -22.74 -11.09 -16.01
N ALA A 229 -21.81 -11.32 -16.95
CA ALA A 229 -22.09 -11.97 -18.22
C ALA A 229 -22.53 -13.44 -18.08
N LEU A 230 -22.25 -14.10 -16.94
CA LEU A 230 -22.78 -15.43 -16.65
C LEU A 230 -24.31 -15.42 -16.51
N LEU A 231 -24.92 -14.30 -16.09
CA LEU A 231 -26.37 -14.19 -15.93
C LEU A 231 -27.14 -13.97 -17.24
N SER A 232 -26.45 -13.51 -18.30
CA SER A 232 -27.11 -12.95 -19.49
C SER A 232 -27.32 -13.92 -20.67
N HIS A 233 -26.79 -15.15 -20.62
CA HIS A 233 -26.80 -16.05 -21.78
C HIS A 233 -27.29 -17.46 -21.45
N LYS A 234 -28.13 -18.02 -22.34
CA LYS A 234 -28.65 -19.40 -22.28
C LYS A 234 -27.53 -20.44 -22.42
N ASN A 235 -27.70 -21.55 -21.71
CA ASN A 235 -26.75 -22.67 -21.63
C ASN A 235 -26.43 -23.29 -23.02
N GLY A 236 -25.14 -23.53 -23.29
CA GLY A 236 -24.61 -24.12 -24.52
C GLY A 236 -23.08 -24.28 -24.46
N LYS A 237 -22.41 -24.80 -25.50
CA LYS A 237 -20.94 -24.97 -25.54
C LYS A 237 -20.16 -23.67 -25.25
N ALA A 238 -20.69 -22.52 -25.66
CA ALA A 238 -20.14 -21.19 -25.38
C ALA A 238 -20.21 -20.81 -23.88
N SER A 239 -21.02 -21.50 -23.06
CA SER A 239 -21.09 -21.27 -21.62
C SER A 239 -19.90 -21.88 -20.88
N ASN A 240 -19.42 -23.07 -21.30
CA ASN A 240 -18.27 -23.73 -20.68
C ASN A 240 -16.97 -22.94 -20.89
N ILE A 241 -16.73 -22.44 -22.11
CA ILE A 241 -15.53 -21.64 -22.43
C ILE A 241 -15.50 -20.33 -21.60
N ARG A 242 -16.65 -19.67 -21.43
CA ARG A 242 -16.75 -18.47 -20.59
C ARG A 242 -16.53 -18.77 -19.11
N MET A 243 -16.96 -19.93 -18.64
CA MET A 243 -16.72 -20.38 -17.26
C MET A 243 -15.24 -20.60 -16.99
N GLU A 244 -14.55 -21.33 -17.87
CA GLU A 244 -13.10 -21.55 -17.78
C GLU A 244 -12.35 -20.21 -17.73
N HIS A 245 -12.72 -19.26 -18.59
CA HIS A 245 -12.18 -17.90 -18.56
C HIS A 245 -12.47 -17.16 -17.24
N VAL A 246 -13.71 -17.21 -16.72
CA VAL A 246 -14.05 -16.59 -15.43
C VAL A 246 -13.23 -17.20 -14.29
N GLN A 247 -13.09 -18.54 -14.24
CA GLN A 247 -12.29 -19.22 -13.23
C GLN A 247 -10.83 -18.82 -13.31
N GLN A 248 -10.25 -18.78 -14.52
CA GLN A 248 -8.86 -18.36 -14.71
C GLN A 248 -8.62 -16.94 -14.20
N VAL A 249 -9.44 -15.96 -14.61
CA VAL A 249 -9.25 -14.57 -14.19
C VAL A 249 -9.49 -14.41 -12.67
N MET A 250 -10.41 -15.19 -12.08
CA MET A 250 -10.61 -15.20 -10.63
C MET A 250 -9.41 -15.80 -9.88
N GLU A 251 -8.79 -16.86 -10.40
CA GLU A 251 -7.58 -17.46 -9.83
C GLU A 251 -6.39 -16.51 -9.88
N GLU A 252 -6.18 -15.83 -11.01
CA GLU A 252 -5.14 -14.80 -11.14
C GLU A 252 -5.38 -13.64 -10.16
N LEU A 253 -6.63 -13.19 -10.01
CA LEU A 253 -6.96 -12.16 -9.03
C LEU A 253 -6.73 -12.62 -7.59
N GLU A 254 -7.12 -13.87 -7.26
CA GLU A 254 -6.96 -14.44 -5.92
C GLU A 254 -5.48 -14.49 -5.53
N SER A 255 -4.58 -14.85 -6.45
CA SER A 255 -3.14 -14.88 -6.16
C SER A 255 -2.59 -13.48 -5.87
N TYR A 256 -2.96 -12.46 -6.67
CA TYR A 256 -2.54 -11.08 -6.39
C TYR A 256 -3.07 -10.56 -5.04
N ILE A 257 -4.32 -10.92 -4.69
CA ILE A 257 -4.93 -10.54 -3.42
C ILE A 257 -4.24 -11.24 -2.25
N GLN A 258 -3.88 -12.52 -2.41
CA GLN A 258 -3.14 -13.30 -1.42
C GLN A 258 -1.77 -12.67 -1.13
N ASP A 259 -0.99 -12.35 -2.17
CA ASP A 259 0.33 -11.75 -2.02
C ASP A 259 0.26 -10.43 -1.23
N ILE A 260 -0.72 -9.60 -1.55
CA ILE A 260 -0.93 -8.33 -0.85
C ILE A 260 -1.35 -8.54 0.59
N GLU A 261 -2.27 -9.46 0.86
CA GLU A 261 -2.71 -9.76 2.23
C GLU A 261 -1.52 -10.18 3.11
N GLU A 262 -0.60 -10.99 2.58
CA GLU A 262 0.62 -11.39 3.27
C GLU A 262 1.58 -10.21 3.51
N GLU A 263 1.82 -9.38 2.49
CA GLU A 263 2.67 -8.19 2.66
C GLU A 263 2.07 -7.19 3.67
N MET A 264 0.75 -7.03 3.67
CA MET A 264 0.06 -6.20 4.66
C MET A 264 0.20 -6.76 6.07
N GLU A 265 0.08 -8.07 6.23
CA GLU A 265 0.30 -8.75 7.51
C GLU A 265 1.74 -8.56 8.00
N ARG A 266 2.73 -8.66 7.10
CA ARG A 266 4.14 -8.36 7.42
C ARG A 266 4.30 -6.92 7.91
N LEU A 267 3.79 -5.94 7.16
CA LEU A 267 3.86 -4.53 7.52
C LEU A 267 3.20 -4.24 8.88
N ILE A 268 1.98 -4.76 9.10
CA ILE A 268 1.24 -4.58 10.36
C ILE A 268 2.05 -5.10 11.55
N ARG A 269 2.68 -6.27 11.43
CA ARG A 269 3.54 -6.83 12.49
C ARG A 269 4.73 -5.92 12.78
N ARG A 270 5.33 -5.31 11.76
CA ARG A 270 6.47 -4.38 11.96
C ARG A 270 6.03 -3.08 12.60
N LEU A 271 4.89 -2.52 12.19
CA LEU A 271 4.29 -1.35 12.83
C LEU A 271 3.99 -1.58 14.32
N ILE A 272 3.43 -2.74 14.67
CA ILE A 272 3.19 -3.12 16.08
C ILE A 272 4.51 -3.16 16.86
N LYS A 273 5.55 -3.77 16.29
CA LYS A 273 6.86 -3.85 16.94
C LYS A 273 7.48 -2.46 17.14
N THR A 274 7.46 -1.61 16.11
CA THR A 274 7.91 -0.22 16.20
C THR A 274 7.12 0.55 17.26
N GLN A 275 5.81 0.35 17.34
CA GLN A 275 4.97 1.00 18.36
C GLN A 275 5.37 0.58 19.78
N VAL A 276 5.64 -0.71 20.02
CA VAL A 276 6.13 -1.20 21.31
C VAL A 276 7.48 -0.55 21.65
N SER A 277 8.40 -0.47 20.69
CA SER A 277 9.69 0.21 20.86
C SER A 277 9.52 1.68 21.21
N LEU A 278 8.64 2.41 20.51
CA LEU A 278 8.32 3.80 20.82
C LEU A 278 7.75 3.95 22.24
N LEU A 279 6.76 3.13 22.61
CA LEU A 279 6.19 3.16 23.96
C LEU A 279 7.25 2.95 25.05
N ASN A 280 8.18 2.02 24.84
CA ASN A 280 9.27 1.76 25.78
C ASN A 280 10.20 2.98 25.91
N ILE A 281 10.55 3.63 24.81
CA ILE A 281 11.40 4.84 24.82
C ILE A 281 10.70 6.00 25.52
N LEU A 282 9.39 6.13 25.35
CA LEU A 282 8.62 7.26 25.86
C LEU A 282 8.24 7.13 27.35
N ASN A 283 8.24 5.90 27.88
CA ASN A 283 7.95 5.61 29.29
C ASN A 283 9.19 5.62 30.19
N HIS A 284 10.39 5.70 29.62
CA HIS A 284 11.66 5.87 30.32
C HIS A 284 12.17 7.33 30.23
#